data_AF-A0AAD6SG76-F1
#
_entry.id   AF-A0AAD6SG76-F1
#
_cell.length_a   1.000
_cell.length_b   1.000
_cell.length_c   1.000
_cell.angle_alpha   90.00
_cell.angle_beta   90.00
_cell.angle_gamma   90.00
#
_symmetry.space_group_name_H-M   'P 1'
#
loop_
_entity.id
_entity.type
_entity.pdbx_description
1 polymer ?
#
loop_
_entity_poly.entity_id
_entity_poly.type
_entity_poly.pdbx_seq_one_letter_code
_entity_poly.pdbx_strand_id
1 'polypeptide(L)'
;MPSVPRSSQASPRSAPFAIHSHDRHKFECAAQAHLLAQKRRIPLATKYNVNSNVAAASSKICLPRALPRPVLGEVETSSLVGAYPDLAGIPAEYIRERLALSRPKMRAALQAVEISISKSTLPTELDILMNEVVSFACPTHMFGRLQRRATSHRPQTPNQPLPHPRPRLWHALHQPPYSPPASRPSSSSSYTTVPVVPLPLPSPETFSLLHAYLYTQQPAVLLASLARPCETDLLQLAAHANKIHGLWRNACLLGLVDAQLYDVIEASWESTIAAMQACS
;
A
#
# COMPACT_ATOMS: atom_id res chain seq x y z
N MET A 1 58.14 41.90 -53.48
CA MET A 1 57.06 41.08 -52.89
C MET A 1 57.52 40.56 -51.54
N PRO A 2 56.92 41.01 -50.43
CA PRO A 2 57.25 40.53 -49.09
C PRO A 2 56.31 39.39 -48.65
N SER A 3 56.87 38.35 -48.03
CA SER A 3 56.16 37.17 -47.55
C SER A 3 55.94 37.24 -46.03
N VAL A 4 54.70 37.00 -45.62
CA VAL A 4 54.13 37.10 -44.26
C VAL A 4 54.39 35.84 -43.43
N PRO A 5 54.61 35.92 -42.09
CA PRO A 5 54.52 34.76 -41.20
C PRO A 5 53.18 34.69 -40.41
N ARG A 6 52.81 33.43 -40.08
CA ARG A 6 51.57 32.91 -39.50
C ARG A 6 51.20 33.42 -38.10
N SER A 7 49.90 33.64 -37.88
CA SER A 7 49.24 33.74 -36.57
C SER A 7 48.92 32.36 -35.98
N SER A 8 49.23 32.15 -34.70
CA SER A 8 48.70 31.07 -33.86
C SER A 8 47.65 31.61 -32.90
N GLN A 9 46.47 30.98 -32.89
CA GLN A 9 45.38 31.22 -31.94
C GLN A 9 45.60 30.42 -30.64
N ALA A 10 45.23 31.03 -29.50
CA ALA A 10 45.19 30.42 -28.18
C ALA A 10 43.74 30.33 -27.68
N SER A 11 43.38 29.19 -27.07
CA SER A 11 42.11 28.97 -26.34
C SER A 11 42.35 28.88 -24.82
N PRO A 12 41.42 29.33 -23.95
CA PRO A 12 41.59 29.28 -22.51
C PRO A 12 41.04 27.96 -21.89
N ARG A 13 41.76 27.45 -20.90
CA ARG A 13 41.39 26.30 -20.04
C ARG A 13 40.76 26.79 -18.73
N SER A 14 39.67 26.13 -18.33
CA SER A 14 38.94 26.31 -17.06
C SER A 14 39.63 25.60 -15.89
N ALA A 15 39.59 26.22 -14.71
CA ALA A 15 40.17 25.72 -13.44
C ALA A 15 39.18 24.85 -12.63
N PRO A 16 39.67 23.94 -11.75
CA PRO A 16 38.83 23.19 -10.81
C PRO A 16 38.84 23.78 -9.38
N PHE A 17 37.69 23.75 -8.70
CA PHE A 17 37.53 24.07 -7.28
C PHE A 17 37.68 22.81 -6.41
N ALA A 18 38.50 22.90 -5.36
CA ALA A 18 38.66 21.92 -4.29
C ALA A 18 37.93 22.41 -3.02
N ILE A 19 37.29 21.51 -2.27
CA ILE A 19 36.71 21.80 -0.95
C ILE A 19 37.25 20.80 0.09
N HIS A 20 37.67 21.35 1.22
CA HIS A 20 38.44 20.77 2.33
C HIS A 20 37.69 19.77 3.22
N SER A 21 38.43 18.81 3.78
CA SER A 21 37.98 17.71 4.65
C SER A 21 38.10 18.01 6.15
N HIS A 22 37.30 18.94 6.70
CA HIS A 22 37.41 19.30 8.12
C HIS A 22 36.09 19.45 8.91
N ASP A 23 35.03 18.71 8.54
CA ASP A 23 33.74 18.75 9.26
C ASP A 23 33.20 17.36 9.66
N ARG A 24 34.09 16.39 9.94
CA ARG A 24 33.66 15.03 10.32
C ARG A 24 33.38 14.79 11.80
N HIS A 25 33.74 15.72 12.70
CA HIS A 25 33.70 15.43 14.15
C HIS A 25 32.53 16.04 14.92
N LYS A 26 31.61 16.76 14.26
CA LYS A 26 30.43 17.38 14.90
C LYS A 26 29.11 16.61 14.70
N PHE A 27 29.11 15.49 13.98
CA PHE A 27 27.89 14.73 13.67
C PHE A 27 27.62 13.51 14.57
N GLU A 28 28.55 13.12 15.44
CA GLU A 28 28.38 11.92 16.27
C GLU A 28 27.58 12.16 17.56
N CYS A 29 27.38 13.41 18.00
CA CYS A 29 26.58 13.70 19.20
C CYS A 29 25.06 13.87 18.93
N ALA A 30 24.64 14.03 17.67
CA ALA A 30 23.23 14.18 17.31
C ALA A 30 22.50 12.83 17.10
N ALA A 31 23.24 11.77 16.75
CA ALA A 31 22.67 10.44 16.49
C ALA A 31 22.15 9.75 17.76
N GLN A 32 22.74 10.04 18.93
CA GLN A 32 22.41 9.35 20.18
C GLN A 32 21.18 9.95 20.89
N ALA A 33 20.85 11.22 20.61
CA ALA A 33 19.62 11.85 21.11
C ALA A 33 18.36 11.39 20.36
N HIS A 34 18.50 10.93 19.11
CA HIS A 34 17.36 10.54 18.26
C HIS A 34 16.82 9.13 18.56
N LEU A 35 17.65 8.22 19.07
CA LEU A 35 17.26 6.86 19.49
C LEU A 35 16.37 6.85 20.74
N LEU A 36 16.48 7.86 21.61
CA LEU A 36 15.62 8.01 22.79
C LEU A 36 14.29 8.71 22.48
N ALA A 37 14.21 9.49 21.38
CA ALA A 37 12.99 10.14 20.93
C ALA A 37 12.06 9.20 20.11
N GLN A 38 12.60 8.12 19.52
CA GLN A 38 11.81 7.13 18.75
C GLN A 38 10.83 6.30 19.60
N LYS A 39 10.90 6.36 20.94
CA LYS A 39 9.93 5.66 21.81
C LYS A 39 8.56 6.32 21.89
N ARG A 40 8.34 7.48 21.26
CA ARG A 40 7.04 8.15 21.25
C ARG A 40 6.86 8.91 19.94
N ARG A 41 6.16 8.30 18.98
CA ARG A 41 5.10 8.91 18.14
C ARG A 41 4.83 8.07 16.88
N ILE A 42 3.80 7.24 16.98
CA ILE A 42 2.76 7.13 15.94
C ILE A 42 1.62 7.99 16.52
N PRO A 43 1.03 8.96 15.78
CA PRO A 43 0.17 8.58 14.64
C PRO A 43 0.00 9.57 13.47
N LEU A 44 0.02 9.03 12.24
CA LEU A 44 -0.95 9.45 11.21
C LEU A 44 -2.17 8.54 11.35
N ALA A 45 -3.00 8.83 12.34
CA ALA A 45 -4.26 8.14 12.58
C ALA A 45 -5.40 9.13 12.40
N THR A 46 -6.16 8.94 11.34
CA THR A 46 -7.56 9.34 11.32
C THR A 46 -8.23 8.65 12.50
N LYS A 47 -8.73 9.41 13.47
CA LYS A 47 -9.40 8.88 14.66
C LYS A 47 -10.73 8.23 14.25
N TYR A 48 -10.69 6.96 13.87
CA TYR A 48 -11.88 6.10 13.85
C TYR A 48 -11.82 5.17 15.07
N ASN A 49 -12.66 5.46 16.06
CA ASN A 49 -12.83 4.62 17.24
C ASN A 49 -13.58 3.34 16.84
N VAL A 50 -12.84 2.23 16.72
CA VAL A 50 -13.41 0.89 16.52
C VAL A 50 -13.33 0.17 17.87
N ASN A 51 -14.32 0.41 18.72
CA ASN A 51 -14.56 -0.43 19.88
C ASN A 51 -15.43 -1.62 19.43
N SER A 52 -14.84 -2.81 19.39
CA SER A 52 -15.57 -4.07 19.31
C SER A 52 -15.36 -4.84 20.61
N ASN A 53 -16.32 -4.75 21.52
CA ASN A 53 -16.40 -5.61 22.70
C ASN A 53 -17.64 -6.53 22.61
N VAL A 54 -17.44 -7.74 23.11
CA VAL A 54 -18.24 -8.97 22.98
C VAL A 54 -19.45 -8.97 23.93
N ALA A 55 -20.64 -9.35 23.45
CA ALA A 55 -21.68 -10.09 24.21
C ALA A 55 -22.83 -10.52 23.28
N ALA A 56 -23.21 -11.79 23.32
CA ALA A 56 -24.36 -12.34 22.62
C ALA A 56 -25.67 -11.88 23.28
N ALA A 57 -26.30 -10.87 22.68
CA ALA A 57 -27.67 -10.47 22.94
C ALA A 57 -28.23 -9.97 21.61
N SER A 58 -29.43 -10.45 21.21
CA SER A 58 -30.20 -10.07 20.01
C SER A 58 -29.58 -8.88 19.27
N SER A 59 -28.66 -9.18 18.35
CA SER A 59 -27.77 -8.19 17.78
C SER A 59 -28.58 -7.31 16.83
N LYS A 60 -29.14 -6.21 17.34
CA LYS A 60 -29.64 -5.12 16.50
C LYS A 60 -28.49 -4.69 15.61
N ILE A 61 -28.57 -5.02 14.33
CA ILE A 61 -27.54 -4.68 13.35
C ILE A 61 -27.56 -3.15 13.21
N CYS A 62 -26.62 -2.47 13.87
CA CYS A 62 -26.44 -1.03 13.72
C CYS A 62 -25.51 -0.79 12.53
N LEU A 63 -26.10 -0.53 11.37
CA LEU A 63 -25.36 -0.06 10.20
C LEU A 63 -25.41 1.47 10.14
N PRO A 64 -24.31 2.12 9.75
CA PRO A 64 -24.31 3.57 9.58
C PRO A 64 -25.23 3.96 8.43
N ARG A 65 -26.03 5.02 8.58
CA ARG A 65 -26.93 5.46 7.49
C ARG A 65 -26.16 5.85 6.23
N ALA A 66 -25.01 6.48 6.39
CA ALA A 66 -24.11 6.88 5.30
C ALA A 66 -22.67 6.51 5.65
N LEU A 67 -21.88 6.24 4.63
CA LEU A 67 -20.44 6.01 4.78
C LEU A 67 -19.71 7.35 4.64
N PRO A 68 -19.01 7.84 5.68
CA PRO A 68 -18.30 9.09 5.55
C PRO A 68 -17.13 8.91 4.59
N ARG A 69 -17.02 9.82 3.61
CA ARG A 69 -15.86 9.88 2.73
C ARG A 69 -14.65 10.39 3.50
N PRO A 70 -13.50 9.70 3.46
CA PRO A 70 -12.28 10.21 4.07
C PRO A 70 -11.90 11.56 3.44
N VAL A 71 -11.54 12.54 4.28
CA VAL A 71 -11.03 13.82 3.80
C VAL A 71 -9.66 13.57 3.17
N LEU A 72 -9.51 13.94 1.91
CA LEU A 72 -8.26 13.84 1.18
C LEU A 72 -7.34 14.97 1.63
N GLY A 73 -6.40 14.65 2.52
CA GLY A 73 -5.32 15.56 2.90
C GLY A 73 -4.20 15.52 1.86
N GLU A 74 -3.56 16.66 1.62
CA GLU A 74 -2.32 16.69 0.87
C GLU A 74 -1.21 15.93 1.63
N VAL A 75 -0.32 15.27 0.88
CA VAL A 75 0.85 14.60 1.47
C VAL A 75 1.73 15.66 2.11
N GLU A 76 1.96 15.50 3.41
CA GLU A 76 2.75 16.44 4.18
C GLU A 76 4.20 16.43 3.68
N THR A 77 4.71 17.61 3.29
CA THR A 77 5.98 17.73 2.57
C THR A 77 7.17 17.34 3.43
N SER A 78 7.14 17.57 4.74
CA SER A 78 8.24 17.14 5.61
C SER A 78 8.33 15.62 5.75
N SER A 79 7.19 14.91 5.72
CA SER A 79 7.13 13.45 5.68
C SER A 79 7.68 12.90 4.37
N LEU A 80 7.37 13.58 3.26
CA LEU A 80 7.90 13.22 1.94
C LEU A 80 9.41 13.42 1.87
N VAL A 81 9.93 14.56 2.35
CA VAL A 81 11.38 14.84 2.40
C VAL A 81 12.11 13.93 3.36
N GLY A 82 11.49 13.59 4.51
CA GLY A 82 12.05 12.65 5.47
C GLY A 82 12.17 11.24 4.91
N ALA A 83 11.24 10.81 4.04
CA ALA A 83 11.29 9.52 3.38
C ALA A 83 12.18 9.50 2.12
N TYR A 84 12.14 10.58 1.34
CA TYR A 84 12.82 10.72 0.06
C TYR A 84 13.51 12.10 -0.01
N PRO A 85 14.73 12.22 0.53
CA PRO A 85 15.46 13.49 0.54
C PRO A 85 15.69 14.08 -0.86
N ASP A 86 15.82 13.23 -1.88
CA ASP A 86 16.02 13.63 -3.28
C ASP A 86 14.81 14.38 -3.88
N LEU A 87 13.64 14.27 -3.26
CA LEU A 87 12.43 14.98 -3.65
C LEU A 87 12.26 16.33 -2.92
N ALA A 88 13.27 16.74 -2.13
CA ALA A 88 13.24 18.03 -1.44
C ALA A 88 13.09 19.20 -2.43
N GLY A 89 12.13 20.09 -2.14
CA GLY A 89 11.82 21.26 -2.97
C GLY A 89 10.98 20.96 -4.21
N ILE A 90 10.61 19.70 -4.47
CA ILE A 90 9.72 19.33 -5.58
C ILE A 90 8.26 19.46 -5.12
N PRO A 91 7.41 20.24 -5.83
CA PRO A 91 5.98 20.33 -5.51
C PRO A 91 5.28 18.98 -5.58
N ALA A 92 4.36 18.71 -4.65
CA ALA A 92 3.66 17.43 -4.58
C ALA A 92 2.80 17.18 -5.84
N GLU A 93 2.27 18.23 -6.46
CA GLU A 93 1.56 18.18 -7.75
C GLU A 93 2.41 17.55 -8.84
N TYR A 94 3.65 18.01 -8.96
CA TYR A 94 4.58 17.53 -9.98
C TYR A 94 4.89 16.04 -9.77
N ILE A 95 5.11 15.63 -8.51
CA ILE A 95 5.34 14.22 -8.16
C ILE A 95 4.13 13.37 -8.56
N ARG A 96 2.91 13.82 -8.24
CA ARG A 96 1.67 13.11 -8.60
C ARG A 96 1.50 12.97 -10.11
N GLU A 97 1.79 14.02 -10.87
CA GLU A 97 1.72 13.99 -12.34
C GLU A 97 2.70 12.98 -12.93
N ARG A 98 3.96 12.98 -12.45
CA ARG A 98 4.99 12.03 -12.90
C ARG A 98 4.68 10.59 -12.52
N LEU A 99 4.10 10.37 -11.33
CA LEU A 99 3.62 9.05 -10.91
C LEU A 99 2.44 8.58 -11.76
N ALA A 100 1.52 9.47 -12.14
CA ALA A 100 0.41 9.14 -13.02
C ALA A 100 0.90 8.68 -14.40
N LEU A 101 1.91 9.35 -14.97
CA LEU A 101 2.55 8.93 -16.23
C LEU A 101 3.27 7.58 -16.11
N SER A 102 3.84 7.27 -14.94
CA SER A 102 4.58 6.03 -14.68
C SER A 102 3.66 4.85 -14.29
N ARG A 103 2.39 5.12 -13.97
CA ARG A 103 1.41 4.14 -13.49
C ARG A 103 1.29 2.90 -14.38
N PRO A 104 1.20 2.98 -15.71
CA PRO A 104 1.08 1.79 -16.55
C PRO A 104 2.29 0.87 -16.42
N LYS A 105 3.50 1.45 -16.35
CA LYS A 105 4.75 0.69 -16.17
C LYS A 105 4.84 0.06 -14.79
N MET A 106 4.49 0.80 -13.73
CA MET A 106 4.44 0.26 -12.36
C MET A 106 3.43 -0.89 -12.25
N ARG A 107 2.27 -0.76 -12.90
CA ARG A 107 1.27 -1.83 -12.96
C ARG A 107 1.76 -3.06 -13.72
N ALA A 108 2.42 -2.87 -14.86
CA ALA A 108 3.00 -3.96 -15.64
C ALA A 108 4.10 -4.69 -14.83
N ALA A 109 4.95 -3.95 -14.12
CA ALA A 109 5.94 -4.52 -13.20
C ALA A 109 5.28 -5.39 -12.14
N LEU A 110 4.25 -4.88 -11.45
CA LEU A 110 3.51 -5.65 -10.44
C LEU A 110 2.83 -6.91 -10.99
N GLN A 111 2.40 -6.91 -12.25
CA GLN A 111 1.83 -8.09 -12.91
C GLN A 111 2.89 -9.11 -13.32
N ALA A 112 4.13 -8.65 -13.56
CA ALA A 112 5.26 -9.48 -13.96
C ALA A 112 6.09 -10.00 -12.77
N VAL A 113 5.72 -9.65 -11.53
CA VAL A 113 6.39 -10.16 -10.33
C VAL A 113 6.07 -11.64 -10.15
N GLU A 114 7.12 -12.46 -10.21
CA GLU A 114 7.08 -13.88 -9.86
C GLU A 114 7.72 -14.08 -8.49
N ILE A 115 7.01 -14.79 -7.61
CA ILE A 115 7.41 -15.03 -6.22
C ILE A 115 7.55 -16.54 -6.00
N SER A 116 8.68 -16.98 -5.44
CA SER A 116 8.86 -18.36 -5.01
C SER A 116 8.50 -18.51 -3.52
N ILE A 117 7.41 -19.23 -3.21
CA ILE A 117 6.96 -19.47 -1.83
C ILE A 117 7.16 -20.96 -1.52
N SER A 118 8.19 -21.28 -0.74
CA SER A 118 8.59 -22.66 -0.46
C SER A 118 8.05 -23.23 0.87
N LYS A 119 7.33 -22.44 1.69
CA LYS A 119 6.98 -22.84 3.07
C LYS A 119 5.49 -22.65 3.40
N SER A 120 5.00 -23.47 4.34
CA SER A 120 3.63 -23.45 4.86
C SER A 120 3.34 -22.32 5.86
N THR A 121 4.37 -21.56 6.26
CA THR A 121 4.25 -20.39 7.13
C THR A 121 4.50 -19.11 6.34
N LEU A 122 3.95 -17.98 6.81
CA LEU A 122 4.21 -16.69 6.20
C LEU A 122 5.70 -16.36 6.36
N PRO A 123 6.47 -16.22 5.26
CA PRO A 123 7.89 -15.92 5.35
C PRO A 123 8.08 -14.45 5.77
N THR A 124 9.21 -14.14 6.38
CA THR A 124 9.61 -12.76 6.75
C THR A 124 10.19 -12.00 5.56
N GLU A 125 10.69 -12.72 4.56
CA GLU A 125 11.34 -12.20 3.37
C GLU A 125 10.95 -13.04 2.16
N LEU A 126 10.92 -12.43 0.98
CA LEU A 126 10.56 -13.08 -0.29
C LEU A 126 11.54 -12.71 -1.39
N ASP A 127 11.97 -13.73 -2.12
CA ASP A 127 12.78 -13.54 -3.31
C ASP A 127 11.87 -13.29 -4.53
N ILE A 128 12.09 -12.15 -5.17
CA ILE A 128 11.42 -11.75 -6.40
C ILE A 128 12.39 -11.94 -7.56
N LEU A 129 11.95 -12.61 -8.62
CA LEU A 129 12.70 -12.71 -9.86
C LEU A 129 12.75 -11.33 -10.55
N MET A 130 13.95 -10.82 -10.76
CA MET A 130 14.20 -9.57 -11.47
C MET A 130 14.21 -9.81 -12.98
N ASN A 131 13.17 -9.32 -13.66
CA ASN A 131 13.15 -9.14 -15.10
C ASN A 131 13.21 -7.64 -15.45
N GLU A 132 13.38 -7.30 -16.73
CA GLU A 132 13.49 -5.90 -17.15
C GLU A 132 12.29 -5.05 -16.73
N VAL A 133 11.08 -5.61 -16.78
CA VAL A 133 9.82 -4.93 -16.41
C VAL A 133 9.75 -4.66 -14.90
N VAL A 134 10.08 -5.66 -14.09
CA VAL A 134 10.09 -5.58 -12.62
C VAL A 134 11.19 -4.64 -12.14
N SER A 135 12.36 -4.63 -12.79
CA SER A 135 13.48 -3.76 -12.41
C SER A 135 13.13 -2.27 -12.44
N PHE A 136 12.20 -1.86 -13.32
CA PHE A 136 11.74 -0.48 -13.43
C PHE A 136 10.94 -0.02 -12.20
N ALA A 137 10.18 -0.92 -11.57
CA ALA A 137 9.30 -0.61 -10.45
C ALA A 137 9.23 -1.80 -9.48
N CYS A 138 10.39 -2.21 -8.97
CA CYS A 138 10.48 -3.32 -8.03
C CYS A 138 9.78 -2.94 -6.72
N PRO A 139 8.91 -3.81 -6.18
CA PRO A 139 8.32 -3.60 -4.87
C PRO A 139 9.40 -3.41 -3.80
N THR A 140 9.15 -2.54 -2.83
CA THR A 140 10.04 -2.38 -1.67
C THR A 140 9.74 -3.38 -0.55
N HIS A 141 8.49 -3.86 -0.49
CA HIS A 141 8.00 -4.83 0.49
C HIS A 141 6.72 -5.51 -0.01
N MET A 142 6.38 -6.62 0.63
CA MET A 142 5.17 -7.40 0.39
C MET A 142 4.29 -7.38 1.62
N PHE A 143 2.99 -7.17 1.49
CA PHE A 143 2.06 -7.37 2.59
C PHE A 143 1.67 -8.83 2.71
N GLY A 144 1.72 -9.37 3.93
CA GLY A 144 1.33 -10.74 4.21
C GLY A 144 0.16 -10.81 5.17
N ARG A 145 -0.76 -11.74 4.90
CA ARG A 145 -1.75 -12.18 5.88
C ARG A 145 -1.71 -13.69 6.05
N LEU A 146 -1.48 -14.11 7.29
CA LEU A 146 -1.72 -15.48 7.71
C LEU A 146 -3.19 -15.62 8.09
N GLN A 147 -3.98 -16.30 7.27
CA GLN A 147 -5.35 -16.61 7.63
C GLN A 147 -5.36 -17.85 8.54
N ARG A 148 -5.52 -17.63 9.85
CA ARG A 148 -5.86 -18.71 10.77
C ARG A 148 -7.31 -19.10 10.52
N ARG A 149 -7.58 -20.33 10.06
CA ARG A 149 -8.94 -20.85 9.99
C ARG A 149 -9.44 -20.98 11.43
N ALA A 150 -10.49 -20.25 11.78
CA ALA A 150 -11.14 -20.40 13.09
C ALA A 150 -11.57 -21.87 13.22
N THR A 151 -11.06 -22.55 14.24
CA THR A 151 -11.54 -23.88 14.62
C THR A 151 -12.98 -23.71 15.07
N SER A 152 -13.93 -24.05 14.19
CA SER A 152 -15.32 -24.23 14.57
C SER A 152 -15.34 -25.18 15.77
N HIS A 153 -15.90 -24.74 16.90
CA HIS A 153 -16.23 -25.58 18.05
C HIS A 153 -17.20 -26.69 17.59
N ARG A 154 -16.66 -27.76 17.05
CA ARG A 154 -17.30 -29.07 16.97
C ARG A 154 -16.28 -30.04 17.58
N PRO A 155 -16.66 -30.91 18.52
CA PRO A 155 -15.75 -31.93 19.04
C PRO A 155 -15.30 -32.78 17.85
N GLN A 156 -14.07 -32.59 17.39
CA GLN A 156 -13.51 -33.39 16.32
C GLN A 156 -13.04 -34.72 16.91
N THR A 157 -13.45 -35.81 16.25
CA THR A 157 -12.92 -37.14 16.46
C THR A 157 -11.42 -37.18 16.09
N PRO A 158 -10.62 -38.09 16.67
CA PRO A 158 -9.16 -37.92 16.76
C PRO A 158 -8.35 -38.06 15.46
N ASN A 159 -8.96 -38.25 14.28
CA ASN A 159 -8.24 -38.77 13.11
C ASN A 159 -8.42 -37.94 11.81
N GLN A 160 -8.69 -36.63 11.86
CA GLN A 160 -8.60 -35.79 10.66
C GLN A 160 -7.39 -34.85 10.71
N PRO A 161 -6.49 -34.85 9.70
CA PRO A 161 -5.40 -33.89 9.62
C PRO A 161 -5.97 -32.47 9.46
N LEU A 162 -5.60 -31.58 10.39
CA LEU A 162 -5.92 -30.15 10.29
C LEU A 162 -5.40 -29.59 8.96
N PRO A 163 -6.24 -28.98 8.10
CA PRO A 163 -5.74 -28.32 6.90
C PRO A 163 -4.85 -27.13 7.28
N HIS A 164 -3.61 -27.13 6.79
CA HIS A 164 -2.61 -26.08 7.04
C HIS A 164 -3.11 -24.68 6.63
N PRO A 165 -2.76 -23.61 7.38
CA PRO A 165 -3.09 -22.23 7.01
C PRO A 165 -2.40 -21.87 5.68
N ARG A 166 -3.12 -21.23 4.75
CA ARG A 166 -2.53 -20.72 3.50
C ARG A 166 -2.13 -19.25 3.68
N PRO A 167 -0.85 -18.89 3.53
CA PRO A 167 -0.46 -17.48 3.47
C PRO A 167 -1.04 -16.85 2.20
N ARG A 168 -1.61 -15.65 2.33
CA ARG A 168 -1.91 -14.79 1.17
C ARG A 168 -1.02 -13.56 1.26
N LEU A 169 -0.33 -13.28 0.15
CA LEU A 169 0.57 -12.16 -0.01
C LEU A 169 -0.02 -11.17 -1.01
N TRP A 170 0.21 -9.89 -0.77
CA TRP A 170 -0.33 -8.78 -1.55
C TRP A 170 0.76 -7.72 -1.67
N HIS A 171 0.74 -6.94 -2.75
CA HIS A 171 1.76 -5.92 -2.97
C HIS A 171 1.33 -4.60 -2.32
N ALA A 172 2.30 -3.86 -1.78
CA ALA A 172 2.11 -2.51 -1.28
C ALA A 172 2.45 -1.50 -2.37
N LEU A 173 1.65 -0.44 -2.52
CA LEU A 173 2.01 0.67 -3.41
C LEU A 173 2.41 1.96 -2.69
N HIS A 174 2.07 2.24 -1.43
CA HIS A 174 2.54 3.45 -0.74
C HIS A 174 2.38 3.34 0.79
N GLN A 175 3.49 3.42 1.55
CA GLN A 175 3.55 3.92 2.94
C GLN A 175 4.94 4.53 3.21
N PRO A 176 5.07 5.64 3.96
CA PRO A 176 6.35 6.29 4.27
C PRO A 176 7.03 5.69 5.51
N PRO A 177 8.31 6.01 5.73
CA PRO A 177 9.45 5.24 5.29
C PRO A 177 9.72 4.04 6.21
N TYR A 178 9.48 2.83 5.72
CA TYR A 178 10.42 1.77 6.07
C TYR A 178 11.69 2.08 5.30
N SER A 179 12.83 2.19 6.01
CA SER A 179 14.13 2.46 5.40
C SER A 179 14.27 1.63 4.13
N PRO A 180 14.59 2.23 2.97
CA PRO A 180 14.86 1.44 1.78
C PRO A 180 15.95 0.43 2.15
N PRO A 181 15.81 -0.86 1.84
CA PRO A 181 16.90 -1.79 2.04
C PRO A 181 18.14 -1.24 1.33
N ALA A 182 19.24 -1.14 2.06
CA ALA A 182 20.49 -0.48 1.65
C ALA A 182 21.19 -1.15 0.44
N SER A 183 20.60 -2.19 -0.13
CA SER A 183 21.14 -2.98 -1.22
C SER A 183 20.29 -2.76 -2.46
N ARG A 184 20.65 -1.71 -3.21
CA ARG A 184 20.40 -1.67 -4.66
C ARG A 184 20.96 -2.99 -5.22
N PRO A 185 20.20 -3.79 -5.98
CA PRO A 185 20.70 -5.07 -6.48
C PRO A 185 21.98 -4.81 -7.26
N SER A 186 23.09 -5.37 -6.77
CA SER A 186 24.30 -5.55 -7.55
C SER A 186 23.88 -6.23 -8.85
N SER A 187 24.26 -5.65 -9.99
CA SER A 187 23.80 -5.94 -11.36
C SER A 187 24.00 -7.37 -11.88
N SER A 188 24.30 -8.33 -11.00
CA SER A 188 24.56 -9.74 -11.31
C SER A 188 23.59 -10.73 -10.67
N SER A 189 22.65 -10.32 -9.80
CA SER A 189 21.67 -11.23 -9.21
C SER A 189 20.31 -11.14 -9.91
N SER A 190 19.85 -12.24 -10.50
CA SER A 190 18.50 -12.37 -11.09
C SER A 190 17.35 -12.26 -10.08
N TYR A 191 17.65 -12.06 -8.79
CA TYR A 191 16.67 -12.00 -7.71
C TYR A 191 16.92 -10.80 -6.79
N THR A 192 15.85 -10.31 -6.17
CA THR A 192 15.88 -9.32 -5.09
C THR A 192 14.99 -9.79 -3.95
N THR A 193 15.52 -9.72 -2.73
CA THR A 193 14.80 -10.09 -1.52
C THR A 193 14.07 -8.87 -0.96
N VAL A 194 12.78 -9.01 -0.68
CA VAL A 194 11.96 -7.95 -0.09
C VAL A 194 11.31 -8.43 1.22
N PRO A 195 11.17 -7.57 2.23
CA PRO A 195 10.53 -7.92 3.48
C PRO A 195 9.02 -8.14 3.31
N VAL A 196 8.49 -9.09 4.08
CA VAL A 196 7.04 -9.33 4.20
C VAL A 196 6.53 -8.65 5.47
N VAL A 197 5.68 -7.64 5.29
CA VAL A 197 5.07 -6.85 6.36
C VAL A 197 3.68 -7.39 6.66
N PRO A 198 3.38 -7.80 7.91
CA PRO A 198 2.03 -8.17 8.29
C PRO A 198 1.09 -6.95 8.25
N LEU A 199 -0.04 -7.07 7.53
CA LEU A 199 -1.04 -6.01 7.46
C LEU A 199 -2.38 -6.48 8.05
N PRO A 200 -2.77 -5.99 9.24
CA PRO A 200 -4.07 -6.31 9.81
C PRO A 200 -5.18 -5.54 9.07
N LEU A 201 -6.10 -6.25 8.41
CA LEU A 201 -7.23 -5.64 7.72
C LEU A 201 -8.52 -5.76 8.55
N PRO A 202 -9.37 -4.71 8.62
CA PRO A 202 -10.63 -4.74 9.35
C PRO A 202 -11.60 -5.80 8.83
N SER A 203 -11.66 -5.97 7.51
CA SER A 203 -12.52 -6.94 6.84
C SER A 203 -11.73 -7.70 5.79
N PRO A 204 -10.96 -8.72 6.17
CA PRO A 204 -10.04 -9.34 5.24
C PRO A 204 -10.70 -10.08 4.07
N GLU A 205 -11.97 -10.46 4.24
CA GLU A 205 -12.78 -11.16 3.23
C GLU A 205 -13.09 -10.26 2.03
N THR A 206 -13.14 -8.95 2.22
CA THR A 206 -13.43 -7.96 1.17
C THR A 206 -12.18 -7.44 0.49
N PHE A 207 -10.99 -7.84 0.96
CA PHE A 207 -9.73 -7.36 0.42
C PHE A 207 -9.48 -7.82 -1.02
N SER A 208 -9.94 -9.02 -1.40
CA SER A 208 -9.78 -9.49 -2.78
C SER A 208 -10.46 -8.57 -3.80
N LEU A 209 -11.62 -8.01 -3.45
CA LEU A 209 -12.33 -7.04 -4.29
C LEU A 209 -11.56 -5.73 -4.38
N LEU A 210 -11.07 -5.24 -3.23
CA LEU A 210 -10.27 -4.03 -3.18
C LEU A 210 -8.99 -4.19 -4.00
N HIS A 211 -8.30 -5.30 -3.83
CA HIS A 211 -7.09 -5.64 -4.56
C HIS A 211 -7.36 -5.73 -6.07
N ALA A 212 -8.43 -6.42 -6.49
CA ALA A 212 -8.81 -6.47 -7.91
C ALA A 212 -9.06 -5.08 -8.48
N TYR A 213 -9.74 -4.20 -7.74
CA TYR A 213 -9.93 -2.80 -8.14
C TYR A 213 -8.61 -2.03 -8.21
N LEU A 214 -7.73 -2.14 -7.20
CA LEU A 214 -6.44 -1.46 -7.18
C LEU A 214 -5.58 -1.83 -8.39
N TYR A 215 -5.61 -3.09 -8.79
CA TYR A 215 -4.92 -3.55 -9.98
C TYR A 215 -5.61 -3.13 -11.28
N THR A 216 -6.91 -3.33 -11.40
CA THR A 216 -7.62 -3.11 -12.67
C THR A 216 -7.92 -1.65 -12.94
N GLN A 217 -8.15 -0.87 -11.88
CA GLN A 217 -8.64 0.51 -11.88
C GLN A 217 -9.96 0.63 -12.67
N GLN A 218 -10.82 -0.40 -12.56
CA GLN A 218 -12.08 -0.49 -13.32
C GLN A 218 -13.29 -0.37 -12.38
N PRO A 219 -13.92 0.82 -12.28
CA PRO A 219 -15.07 1.03 -11.39
C PRO A 219 -16.29 0.19 -11.82
N ALA A 220 -16.48 -0.04 -13.11
CA ALA A 220 -17.59 -0.86 -13.62
C ALA A 220 -17.54 -2.31 -13.12
N VAL A 221 -16.35 -2.92 -13.09
CA VAL A 221 -16.16 -4.29 -12.59
C VAL A 221 -16.39 -4.36 -11.08
N LEU A 222 -15.94 -3.34 -10.34
CA LEU A 222 -16.19 -3.24 -8.91
C LEU A 222 -17.69 -3.08 -8.63
N LEU A 223 -18.37 -2.19 -9.36
CA LEU A 223 -19.81 -1.97 -9.23
C LEU A 223 -20.58 -3.25 -9.51
N ALA A 224 -20.24 -3.99 -10.58
CA ALA A 224 -20.85 -5.28 -10.86
C ALA A 224 -20.63 -6.29 -9.72
N SER A 225 -19.46 -6.27 -9.08
CA SER A 225 -19.13 -7.15 -7.93
C SER A 225 -19.84 -6.76 -6.62
N LEU A 226 -20.30 -5.51 -6.53
CA LEU A 226 -21.08 -4.94 -5.43
C LEU A 226 -22.56 -4.80 -5.77
N ALA A 227 -22.97 -5.25 -6.96
CA ALA A 227 -24.36 -5.20 -7.39
C ALA A 227 -25.25 -5.88 -6.36
N ARG A 228 -26.40 -5.27 -6.13
CA ARG A 228 -27.38 -5.75 -5.16
C ARG A 228 -27.81 -7.18 -5.51
N PRO A 229 -27.90 -8.11 -4.55
CA PRO A 229 -28.53 -9.41 -4.81
C PRO A 229 -29.99 -9.24 -5.26
N CYS A 230 -30.44 -10.12 -6.16
CA CYS A 230 -31.80 -10.11 -6.70
C CYS A 230 -32.84 -10.51 -5.64
N GLU A 231 -32.46 -11.42 -4.74
CA GLU A 231 -33.29 -11.86 -3.62
C GLU A 231 -33.27 -10.83 -2.49
N THR A 232 -34.46 -10.46 -2.01
CA THR A 232 -34.70 -9.40 -1.02
C THR A 232 -34.89 -9.96 0.39
N ASP A 233 -34.22 -11.05 0.75
CA ASP A 233 -34.20 -11.48 2.14
C ASP A 233 -33.35 -10.48 2.95
N LEU A 234 -33.90 -10.00 4.07
CA LEU A 234 -33.23 -9.07 4.98
C LEU A 234 -31.86 -9.60 5.44
N LEU A 235 -31.73 -10.92 5.62
CA LEU A 235 -30.46 -11.53 6.03
C LEU A 235 -29.41 -11.42 4.93
N GLN A 236 -29.79 -11.66 3.66
CA GLN A 236 -28.88 -11.51 2.53
C GLN A 236 -28.49 -10.04 2.31
N LEU A 237 -29.45 -9.11 2.44
CA LEU A 237 -29.17 -7.67 2.35
C LEU A 237 -28.23 -7.21 3.47
N ALA A 238 -28.41 -7.70 4.70
CA ALA A 238 -27.51 -7.41 5.82
C ALA A 238 -26.10 -7.98 5.60
N ALA A 239 -25.98 -9.19 5.04
CA ALA A 239 -24.69 -9.77 4.67
C ALA A 239 -23.99 -8.95 3.57
N HIS A 240 -24.75 -8.49 2.56
CA HIS A 240 -24.24 -7.63 1.50
C HIS A 240 -23.80 -6.26 2.00
N ALA A 241 -24.57 -5.65 2.91
CA ALA A 241 -24.16 -4.42 3.58
C ALA A 241 -22.84 -4.62 4.34
N ASN A 242 -22.70 -5.69 5.15
CA ASN A 242 -21.44 -5.98 5.84
C ASN A 242 -20.24 -6.09 4.87
N LYS A 243 -20.44 -6.67 3.69
CA LYS A 243 -19.43 -6.74 2.62
C LYS A 243 -19.04 -5.35 2.12
N ILE A 244 -19.99 -4.48 1.80
CA ILE A 244 -19.72 -3.11 1.32
C ILE A 244 -19.01 -2.29 2.42
N HIS A 245 -19.51 -2.35 3.65
CA HIS A 245 -18.91 -1.66 4.78
C HIS A 245 -17.49 -2.16 5.06
N GLY A 246 -17.26 -3.47 4.99
CA GLY A 246 -15.93 -4.05 5.13
C GLY A 246 -14.96 -3.57 4.04
N LEU A 247 -15.41 -3.46 2.79
CA LEU A 247 -14.63 -2.88 1.69
C LEU A 247 -14.24 -1.42 2.00
N TRP A 248 -15.20 -0.59 2.40
CA TRP A 248 -14.98 0.80 2.81
C TRP A 248 -13.96 0.91 3.94
N ARG A 249 -14.08 0.09 4.99
CA ARG A 249 -13.13 0.09 6.12
C ARG A 249 -11.71 -0.25 5.70
N ASN A 250 -11.54 -1.22 4.80
CA ASN A 250 -10.23 -1.56 4.26
C ASN A 250 -9.66 -0.41 3.43
N ALA A 251 -10.47 0.22 2.58
CA ALA A 251 -10.06 1.38 1.77
C ALA A 251 -9.60 2.55 2.66
N CYS A 252 -10.35 2.83 3.73
CA CYS A 252 -9.99 3.84 4.72
C CYS A 252 -8.69 3.49 5.45
N LEU A 253 -8.52 2.22 5.88
CA LEU A 253 -7.29 1.80 6.57
C LEU A 253 -6.06 1.96 5.67
N LEU A 254 -6.18 1.61 4.39
CA LEU A 254 -5.10 1.74 3.41
C LEU A 254 -4.83 3.19 3.00
N GLY A 255 -5.64 4.15 3.46
CA GLY A 255 -5.52 5.55 3.07
C GLY A 255 -5.73 5.76 1.58
N LEU A 256 -6.62 4.99 0.95
CA LEU A 256 -6.86 5.13 -0.49
C LEU A 256 -7.51 6.47 -0.80
N VAL A 257 -6.94 7.15 -1.79
CA VAL A 257 -7.36 8.46 -2.28
C VAL A 257 -7.86 8.31 -3.72
N ASP A 258 -9.07 7.77 -3.87
CA ASP A 258 -9.66 7.50 -5.18
C ASP A 258 -11.16 7.83 -5.17
N ALA A 259 -11.53 8.92 -5.83
CA ALA A 259 -12.92 9.37 -5.89
C ALA A 259 -13.84 8.32 -6.52
N GLN A 260 -13.41 7.68 -7.62
CA GLN A 260 -14.24 6.70 -8.34
C GLN A 260 -14.51 5.46 -7.49
N LEU A 261 -13.51 5.03 -6.70
CA LEU A 261 -13.69 3.94 -5.73
C LEU A 261 -14.79 4.28 -4.72
N TYR A 262 -14.72 5.45 -4.10
CA TYR A 262 -15.70 5.85 -3.09
C TYR A 262 -17.08 6.10 -3.68
N ASP A 263 -17.18 6.66 -4.89
CA ASP A 263 -18.46 6.84 -5.60
C ASP A 263 -19.17 5.49 -5.80
N VAL A 264 -18.43 4.45 -6.21
CA VAL A 264 -18.99 3.09 -6.39
C VAL A 264 -19.41 2.47 -5.06
N ILE A 265 -18.61 2.63 -4.00
CA ILE A 265 -18.91 2.12 -2.67
C ILE A 265 -20.17 2.79 -2.09
N GLU A 266 -20.25 4.12 -2.19
CA GLU A 266 -21.37 4.92 -1.68
C GLU A 266 -22.66 4.59 -2.45
N ALA A 267 -22.62 4.55 -3.79
CA ALA A 267 -23.79 4.19 -4.59
C ALA A 267 -24.31 2.77 -4.25
N SER A 268 -23.39 1.81 -4.08
CA SER A 268 -23.75 0.43 -3.70
C SER A 268 -24.33 0.37 -2.27
N TRP A 269 -23.78 1.17 -1.35
CA TRP A 269 -24.26 1.28 0.03
C TRP A 269 -25.67 1.84 0.11
N GLU A 270 -25.91 3.00 -0.52
CA GLU A 270 -27.22 3.66 -0.55
C GLU A 270 -28.29 2.75 -1.13
N SER A 271 -27.98 2.11 -2.26
CA SER A 271 -28.81 1.10 -2.91
C SER A 271 -29.18 -0.03 -1.94
N THR A 272 -28.23 -0.54 -1.16
CA THR A 272 -28.45 -1.64 -0.21
C THR A 272 -29.28 -1.20 1.00
N ILE A 273 -28.97 -0.05 1.59
CA ILE A 273 -29.70 0.49 2.74
C ILE A 273 -31.15 0.82 2.38
N ALA A 274 -31.39 1.40 1.20
CA ALA A 274 -32.74 1.64 0.70
C ALA A 274 -33.54 0.33 0.53
N ALA A 275 -32.90 -0.74 0.06
CA ALA A 275 -33.52 -2.06 -0.04
C ALA A 275 -33.92 -2.62 1.32
N MET A 276 -33.03 -2.51 2.32
CA MET A 276 -33.29 -2.97 3.69
C MET A 276 -34.46 -2.22 4.32
N GLN A 277 -34.54 -0.90 4.11
CA GLN A 277 -35.64 -0.06 4.60
C GLN A 277 -36.98 -0.38 3.93
N ALA A 278 -36.97 -0.82 2.67
CA ALA A 278 -38.20 -1.22 1.97
C ALA A 278 -38.73 -2.59 2.43
N CYS A 279 -37.87 -3.43 3.04
CA CYS A 279 -38.23 -4.75 3.54
C CYS A 279 -38.65 -4.75 5.03
N SER A 280 -38.51 -3.63 5.73
CA SER A 280 -38.88 -3.43 7.15
C SER A 280 -40.24 -2.78 7.30
#